data_AF-A0A2V5M9C5-F1
#
_entry.id   AF-A0A2V5M9C5-F1
#
_cell.length_a   1.000
_cell.length_b   1.000
_cell.length_c   1.000
_cell.angle_alpha   90.00
_cell.angle_beta   90.00
_cell.angle_gamma   90.00
#
_symmetry.space_group_name_H-M   'P 1'
#
loop_
_entity.id
_entity.type
_entity.pdbx_description
1 polymer ?
#
loop_
_entity_poly.entity_id
_entity_poly.type
_entity_poly.pdbx_seq_one_letter_code
_entity_poly.pdbx_strand_id
1 'polypeptide(L)'
;MNRFLHKLSEQSISLRRGRPEILQVNVGKLCNLTCVHCHVNAGPKRKEIMTRKTIDRIIDWLANTEIPTVDLTGGAPEMIPDFRHFIERVKDLQPSPHVIDRCNLTILLEEGYSDLAEFLAGREVEIIASMPCYSAENVNAQRGDGVFESSIAALQHLNSLGYGINPALQLHLVYNPVGAFLPSPQDELQADYKRELETHFGIVFNSLYTLTNLPIGRFAAYLRLNNRLDEYMQLLIESFNPATIEGLMCRNTISVGWHGEVYDCDFNQQLGLQWNNGQPIFLWDVNPDSLKHR
;
A
#
# COMPACT_ATOMS: atom_id res chain seq x y z
N MET A 1 -1.34 13.73 -25.83
CA MET A 1 -0.70 12.42 -25.59
C MET A 1 -0.12 12.43 -24.18
N ASN A 2 -0.34 11.39 -23.37
CA ASN A 2 0.25 11.31 -22.02
C ASN A 2 1.79 11.43 -22.15
N ARG A 3 2.41 12.37 -21.43
CA ARG A 3 3.85 12.69 -21.55
C ARG A 3 4.73 11.49 -21.19
N PHE A 4 4.27 10.60 -20.31
CA PHE A 4 4.95 9.33 -20.03
C PHE A 4 4.83 8.31 -21.17
N LEU A 5 3.72 8.31 -21.93
CA LEU A 5 3.63 7.49 -23.15
C LEU A 5 4.66 7.94 -24.20
N HIS A 6 4.95 9.25 -24.28
CA HIS A 6 6.04 9.74 -25.12
C HIS A 6 7.39 9.20 -24.68
N LYS A 7 7.70 9.24 -23.36
CA LYS A 7 8.94 8.66 -22.80
C LYS A 7 9.08 7.17 -23.09
N LEU A 8 8.00 6.41 -22.96
CA LEU A 8 7.98 4.98 -23.30
C LEU A 8 8.22 4.76 -24.80
N SER A 9 7.58 5.56 -25.66
CA SER A 9 7.77 5.47 -27.11
C SER A 9 9.19 5.86 -27.55
N GLU A 10 9.78 6.90 -26.97
CA GLU A 10 11.18 7.32 -27.22
C GLU A 10 12.16 6.18 -26.97
N GLN A 11 11.87 5.34 -25.98
CA GLN A 11 12.71 4.21 -25.59
C GLN A 11 12.23 2.86 -26.14
N SER A 12 11.23 2.85 -27.02
CA SER A 12 10.65 1.63 -27.60
C SER A 12 10.15 0.62 -26.54
N ILE A 13 9.68 1.10 -25.40
CA ILE A 13 9.17 0.28 -24.30
C ILE A 13 7.66 0.04 -24.49
N SER A 14 7.26 -1.22 -24.48
CA SER A 14 5.85 -1.63 -24.47
C SER A 14 5.51 -2.20 -23.09
N LEU A 15 4.48 -1.64 -22.45
CA LEU A 15 3.95 -2.17 -21.21
C LEU A 15 3.06 -3.37 -21.51
N ARG A 16 3.40 -4.50 -20.91
CA ARG A 16 2.63 -5.74 -20.94
C ARG A 16 2.49 -6.27 -19.53
N ARG A 17 1.38 -6.93 -19.25
CA ARG A 17 1.13 -7.59 -17.98
C ARG A 17 1.86 -8.92 -17.95
N GLY A 18 2.50 -9.20 -16.82
CA GLY A 18 3.02 -10.50 -16.48
C GLY A 18 1.94 -11.44 -15.93
N ARG A 19 2.37 -12.58 -15.42
CA ARG A 19 1.51 -13.45 -14.62
C ARG A 19 1.13 -12.71 -13.32
N PRO A 20 -0.13 -12.79 -12.86
CA PRO A 20 -0.49 -12.25 -11.54
C PRO A 20 0.26 -12.98 -10.43
N GLU A 21 0.86 -12.20 -9.54
CA GLU A 21 1.57 -12.68 -8.34
C GLU A 21 0.94 -12.12 -7.06
N ILE A 22 0.23 -10.99 -7.16
CA ILE A 22 -0.35 -10.30 -6.01
C ILE A 22 -1.82 -9.98 -6.31
N LEU A 23 -2.71 -10.37 -5.40
CA LEU A 23 -4.07 -9.84 -5.31
C LEU A 23 -4.06 -8.74 -4.25
N GLN A 24 -4.00 -7.49 -4.70
CA GLN A 24 -4.06 -6.34 -3.81
C GLN A 24 -5.52 -5.91 -3.61
N VAL A 25 -5.99 -5.90 -2.38
CA VAL A 25 -7.39 -5.65 -2.03
C VAL A 25 -7.47 -4.35 -1.25
N ASN A 26 -8.05 -3.32 -1.87
CA ASN A 26 -8.33 -2.06 -1.23
C ASN A 26 -9.69 -2.15 -0.54
N VAL A 27 -9.67 -2.28 0.79
CA VAL A 27 -10.87 -2.57 1.57
C VAL A 27 -11.74 -1.34 1.87
N GLY A 28 -11.37 -0.18 1.34
CA GLY A 28 -12.15 1.05 1.50
C GLY A 28 -11.26 2.26 1.79
N LYS A 29 -11.89 3.31 2.34
CA LYS A 29 -11.24 4.60 2.59
C LYS A 29 -11.35 5.04 4.05
N LEU A 30 -11.96 4.24 4.92
CA LEU A 30 -11.97 4.48 6.36
C LEU A 30 -10.55 4.36 6.92
N CYS A 31 -10.10 5.36 7.66
CA CYS A 31 -8.78 5.42 8.29
C CYS A 31 -8.85 6.34 9.52
N ASN A 32 -8.12 6.05 10.59
CA ASN A 32 -8.06 6.93 11.76
C ASN A 32 -7.27 8.23 11.49
N LEU A 33 -6.42 8.25 10.46
CA LEU A 33 -5.59 9.41 10.09
C LEU A 33 -6.12 10.19 8.88
N THR A 34 -5.75 11.47 8.78
CA THR A 34 -6.02 12.33 7.60
C THR A 34 -4.71 12.87 7.00
N CYS A 35 -3.83 11.97 6.54
CA CYS A 35 -2.51 12.35 6.03
C CYS A 35 -2.59 13.28 4.80
N VAL A 36 -1.77 14.33 4.74
CA VAL A 36 -1.79 15.35 3.66
C VAL A 36 -1.47 14.77 2.28
N HIS A 37 -0.62 13.74 2.23
CA HIS A 37 -0.13 13.11 1.00
C HIS A 37 -0.96 11.90 0.56
N CYS A 38 -2.06 11.56 1.26
CA CYS A 38 -2.78 10.32 1.00
C CYS A 38 -3.36 10.28 -0.42
N HIS A 39 -2.86 9.35 -1.23
CA HIS A 39 -3.31 9.15 -2.61
C HIS A 39 -4.69 8.50 -2.69
N VAL A 40 -5.07 7.68 -1.71
CA VAL A 40 -6.40 7.08 -1.56
C VAL A 40 -7.47 8.10 -1.11
N ASN A 41 -7.02 9.24 -0.56
CA ASN A 41 -7.85 10.24 0.11
C ASN A 41 -8.62 9.67 1.33
N ALA A 42 -8.05 8.67 2.02
CA ALA A 42 -8.66 8.02 3.17
C ALA A 42 -8.80 8.94 4.39
N GLY A 43 -9.69 8.61 5.34
CA GLY A 43 -9.83 9.36 6.59
C GLY A 43 -11.01 8.95 7.46
N PRO A 44 -11.16 9.55 8.64
CA PRO A 44 -12.06 9.05 9.69
C PRO A 44 -13.53 9.29 9.38
N LYS A 45 -13.82 10.23 8.46
CA LYS A 45 -15.18 10.54 8.01
C LYS A 45 -15.61 9.77 6.76
N ARG A 46 -14.74 8.92 6.21
CA ARG A 46 -15.04 8.10 5.03
C ARG A 46 -15.99 6.98 5.42
N LYS A 47 -16.85 6.59 4.47
CA LYS A 47 -17.88 5.55 4.68
C LYS A 47 -17.68 4.36 3.76
N GLU A 48 -16.75 4.48 2.82
CA GLU A 48 -16.36 3.42 1.91
C GLU A 48 -15.63 2.34 2.70
N ILE A 49 -16.31 1.21 2.90
CA ILE A 49 -15.81 0.02 3.56
C ILE A 49 -16.26 -1.21 2.78
N MET A 50 -15.39 -2.21 2.71
CA MET A 50 -15.70 -3.51 2.13
C MET A 50 -16.64 -4.29 3.05
N THR A 51 -17.61 -5.00 2.46
CA THR A 51 -18.58 -5.82 3.20
C THR A 51 -18.13 -7.28 3.30
N ARG A 52 -18.57 -8.01 4.33
CA ARG A 52 -18.47 -9.48 4.42
C ARG A 52 -18.79 -10.19 3.10
N LYS A 53 -19.90 -9.80 2.45
CA LYS A 53 -20.32 -10.41 1.17
C LYS A 53 -19.29 -10.22 0.07
N THR A 54 -18.65 -9.05 -0.01
CA THR A 54 -17.57 -8.81 -0.99
C THR A 54 -16.34 -9.64 -0.62
N ILE A 55 -15.96 -9.67 0.65
CA ILE A 55 -14.83 -10.46 1.17
C ILE A 55 -14.99 -11.93 0.80
N ASP A 56 -16.15 -12.53 1.09
CA ASP A 56 -16.40 -13.95 0.82
C ASP A 56 -16.31 -14.25 -0.68
N ARG A 57 -16.82 -13.37 -1.56
CA ARG A 57 -16.67 -13.52 -3.02
C ARG A 57 -15.23 -13.40 -3.50
N ILE A 58 -14.43 -12.54 -2.88
CA ILE A 58 -13.00 -12.42 -3.18
C ILE A 58 -12.27 -13.69 -2.78
N ILE A 59 -12.57 -14.24 -1.60
CA ILE A 59 -11.99 -15.50 -1.11
C ILE A 59 -12.39 -16.67 -2.01
N ASP A 60 -13.67 -16.77 -2.38
CA ASP A 60 -14.16 -17.81 -3.30
C ASP A 60 -13.45 -17.75 -4.66
N TRP A 61 -13.23 -16.53 -5.18
CA TRP A 61 -12.47 -16.35 -6.42
C TRP A 61 -11.00 -16.75 -6.23
N LEU A 62 -10.35 -16.27 -5.16
CA LEU A 62 -8.94 -16.51 -4.86
C LEU A 62 -8.64 -18.01 -4.69
N ALA A 63 -9.56 -18.77 -4.09
CA ALA A 63 -9.46 -20.22 -3.90
C ALA A 63 -9.32 -21.02 -5.21
N ASN A 64 -9.66 -20.41 -6.35
CA ASN A 64 -9.54 -20.99 -7.68
C ASN A 64 -8.33 -20.45 -8.45
N THR A 65 -7.34 -19.89 -7.75
CA THR A 65 -6.15 -19.27 -8.36
C THR A 65 -4.86 -19.80 -7.75
N GLU A 66 -3.76 -19.60 -8.47
CA GLU A 66 -2.40 -19.85 -7.98
C GLU A 66 -1.70 -18.54 -7.56
N ILE A 67 -2.46 -17.50 -7.16
CA ILE A 67 -1.87 -16.23 -6.73
C ILE A 67 -1.32 -16.41 -5.31
N PRO A 68 0.00 -16.27 -5.11
CA PRO A 68 0.63 -16.60 -3.84
C PRO A 68 0.45 -15.54 -2.75
N THR A 69 0.12 -14.30 -3.11
CA THR A 69 0.12 -13.16 -2.18
C THR A 69 -1.19 -12.38 -2.21
N VAL A 70 -1.72 -12.09 -1.02
CA VAL A 70 -2.82 -11.15 -0.79
C VAL A 70 -2.28 -9.92 -0.05
N ASP A 71 -2.43 -8.74 -0.65
CA ASP A 71 -1.96 -7.46 -0.10
C ASP A 71 -3.16 -6.59 0.29
N LEU A 72 -3.42 -6.45 1.59
CA LEU A 72 -4.53 -5.68 2.13
C LEU A 72 -4.14 -4.20 2.28
N THR A 73 -4.92 -3.32 1.64
CA THR A 73 -4.66 -1.88 1.58
C THR A 73 -5.96 -1.06 1.64
N GLY A 74 -5.87 0.25 1.46
CA GLY A 74 -7.00 1.18 1.39
C GLY A 74 -6.80 2.37 2.30
N GLY A 75 -7.73 2.56 3.24
CA GLY A 75 -7.51 3.44 4.37
C GLY A 75 -6.63 2.78 5.41
N ALA A 76 -7.18 2.46 6.58
CA ALA A 76 -6.58 1.51 7.52
C ALA A 76 -7.35 0.19 7.35
N PRO A 77 -6.78 -0.84 6.69
CA PRO A 77 -7.49 -2.09 6.41
C PRO A 77 -8.13 -2.72 7.64
N GLU A 78 -7.46 -2.55 8.78
CA GLU A 78 -7.78 -3.13 10.07
C GLU A 78 -9.09 -2.57 10.64
N MET A 79 -9.54 -1.41 10.16
CA MET A 79 -10.77 -0.74 10.60
C MET A 79 -12.06 -1.27 9.97
N ILE A 80 -12.00 -2.15 8.96
CA ILE A 80 -13.23 -2.79 8.48
C ILE A 80 -13.70 -3.81 9.53
N PRO A 81 -15.01 -3.95 9.80
CA PRO A 81 -15.53 -4.88 10.82
C PRO A 81 -15.07 -6.33 10.63
N ASP A 82 -14.76 -6.67 9.38
CA ASP A 82 -14.61 -8.02 8.89
C ASP A 82 -13.13 -8.41 8.62
N PHE A 83 -12.17 -7.58 9.03
CA PHE A 83 -10.73 -7.70 8.76
C PHE A 83 -10.15 -9.03 9.23
N ARG A 84 -10.42 -9.41 10.48
CA ARG A 84 -9.86 -10.64 11.08
C ARG A 84 -10.33 -11.90 10.36
N HIS A 85 -11.63 -12.00 10.09
CA HIS A 85 -12.17 -13.08 9.27
C HIS A 85 -11.54 -13.09 7.88
N PHE A 86 -11.29 -11.93 7.26
CA PHE A 86 -10.66 -11.91 5.94
C PHE A 86 -9.28 -12.58 6.01
N ILE A 87 -8.43 -12.20 6.97
CA ILE A 87 -7.12 -12.82 7.18
C ILE A 87 -7.26 -14.32 7.45
N GLU A 88 -8.14 -14.72 8.37
CA GLU A 88 -8.33 -16.12 8.74
C GLU A 88 -8.76 -16.97 7.54
N ARG A 89 -9.77 -16.51 6.80
CA ARG A 89 -10.28 -17.25 5.64
C ARG A 89 -9.29 -17.31 4.49
N VAL A 90 -8.47 -16.28 4.28
CA VAL A 90 -7.37 -16.34 3.31
C VAL A 90 -6.33 -17.34 3.76
N LYS A 91 -5.89 -17.28 5.02
CA LYS A 91 -4.88 -18.20 5.58
C LYS A 91 -5.35 -19.67 5.60
N ASP A 92 -6.66 -19.92 5.67
CA ASP A 92 -7.25 -21.26 5.60
C ASP A 92 -7.22 -21.90 4.19
N LEU A 93 -6.99 -21.10 3.13
CA LEU A 93 -6.90 -21.61 1.75
C LEU A 93 -5.70 -22.56 1.59
N GLN A 94 -5.76 -23.41 0.56
CA GLN A 94 -4.71 -24.38 0.27
C GLN A 94 -4.28 -24.28 -1.21
N PRO A 95 -3.01 -23.91 -1.50
CA PRO A 95 -1.99 -23.49 -0.54
C PRO A 95 -2.35 -22.18 0.16
N SER A 96 -1.88 -22.00 1.40
CA SER A 96 -2.12 -20.78 2.19
C SER A 96 -1.36 -19.60 1.57
N PRO A 97 -2.04 -18.54 1.10
CA PRO A 97 -1.38 -17.37 0.55
C PRO A 97 -0.60 -16.61 1.61
N HIS A 98 0.50 -15.99 1.19
CA HIS A 98 1.15 -14.96 1.96
C HIS A 98 0.23 -13.76 2.11
N VAL A 99 0.14 -13.17 3.30
CA VAL A 99 -0.74 -12.03 3.58
C VAL A 99 0.10 -10.86 4.05
N ILE A 100 -0.12 -9.72 3.39
CA ILE A 100 0.49 -8.43 3.72
C ILE A 100 -0.60 -7.50 4.24
N ASP A 101 -0.32 -6.80 5.34
CA ASP A 101 -1.11 -5.72 5.88
C ASP A 101 -0.39 -4.37 5.71
N ARG A 102 -1.00 -3.44 4.99
CA ARG A 102 -0.49 -2.07 4.83
C ARG A 102 -0.98 -1.18 5.95
N CYS A 103 -0.22 -1.19 7.04
CA CYS A 103 -0.56 -0.54 8.28
C CYS A 103 -0.08 0.93 8.34
N ASN A 104 -0.82 1.77 9.05
CA ASN A 104 -0.42 3.15 9.36
C ASN A 104 0.29 3.30 10.72
N LEU A 105 0.54 2.18 11.42
CA LEU A 105 1.08 2.04 12.78
C LEU A 105 0.14 2.52 13.90
N THR A 106 -0.39 3.75 13.79
CA THR A 106 -1.17 4.36 14.88
C THR A 106 -2.42 3.57 15.25
N ILE A 107 -3.02 2.88 14.28
CA ILE A 107 -4.20 2.03 14.49
C ILE A 107 -3.97 0.93 15.53
N LEU A 108 -2.73 0.46 15.69
CA LEU A 108 -2.36 -0.59 16.67
C LEU A 108 -2.49 -0.11 18.12
N LEU A 109 -2.59 1.20 18.34
CA LEU A 109 -2.70 1.81 19.67
C LEU A 109 -4.08 2.44 19.93
N GLU A 110 -4.97 2.41 18.94
CA GLU A 110 -6.33 2.96 19.08
C GLU A 110 -7.17 2.07 20.02
N GLU A 111 -8.13 2.70 20.70
CA GLU A 111 -9.09 1.98 21.54
C GLU A 111 -9.88 0.95 20.70
N GLY A 112 -9.94 -0.29 21.18
CA GLY A 112 -10.58 -1.40 20.47
C GLY A 112 -9.66 -2.19 19.53
N TYR A 113 -8.39 -1.78 19.38
CA TYR A 113 -7.40 -2.47 18.54
C TYR A 113 -6.17 -2.95 19.33
N SER A 114 -6.22 -2.93 20.66
CA SER A 114 -5.07 -3.24 21.52
C SER A 114 -4.52 -4.67 21.39
N ASP A 115 -5.30 -5.61 20.84
CA ASP A 115 -4.90 -7.01 20.59
C ASP A 115 -4.61 -7.27 19.11
N LEU A 116 -4.66 -6.24 18.26
CA LEU A 116 -4.51 -6.37 16.81
C LEU A 116 -3.10 -6.82 16.43
N ALA A 117 -2.07 -6.28 17.08
CA ALA A 117 -0.69 -6.63 16.81
C ALA A 117 -0.40 -8.11 17.13
N GLU A 118 -0.90 -8.61 18.26
CA GLU A 118 -0.82 -10.01 18.65
C GLU A 118 -1.58 -10.92 17.68
N PHE A 119 -2.75 -10.49 17.21
CA PHE A 119 -3.51 -11.21 16.20
C PHE A 119 -2.74 -11.33 14.88
N LEU A 120 -2.17 -10.24 14.38
CA LEU A 120 -1.36 -10.23 13.16
C LEU A 120 -0.13 -11.13 13.31
N ALA A 121 0.56 -11.05 14.45
CA ALA A 121 1.70 -11.91 14.76
C ALA A 121 1.31 -13.39 14.80
N GLY A 122 0.21 -13.73 15.48
CA GLY A 122 -0.28 -15.11 15.61
C GLY A 122 -0.75 -15.73 14.29
N ARG A 123 -0.99 -14.91 13.26
CA ARG A 123 -1.33 -15.35 11.90
C ARG A 123 -0.17 -15.18 10.91
N GLU A 124 1.01 -14.79 11.37
CA GLU A 124 2.20 -14.53 10.56
C GLU A 124 1.87 -13.63 9.36
N VAL A 125 1.20 -12.51 9.64
CA VAL A 125 0.91 -11.48 8.63
C VAL A 125 2.12 -10.55 8.52
N GLU A 126 2.62 -10.36 7.30
CA GLU A 126 3.68 -9.38 7.03
C GLU A 126 3.10 -7.97 7.16
N ILE A 127 3.84 -7.08 7.81
CA ILE A 127 3.44 -5.68 7.98
C ILE A 127 4.32 -4.79 7.10
N ILE A 128 3.68 -4.04 6.21
CA ILE A 128 4.31 -2.93 5.47
C ILE A 128 3.76 -1.63 6.06
N ALA A 129 4.51 -1.06 6.99
CA ALA A 129 4.11 0.10 7.76
C ALA A 129 4.53 1.41 7.11
N SER A 130 3.62 2.38 7.03
CA SER A 130 3.95 3.71 6.50
C SER A 130 4.63 4.59 7.55
N MET A 131 5.93 4.84 7.41
CA MET A 131 6.74 5.66 8.31
C MET A 131 7.54 6.69 7.49
N PRO A 132 7.01 7.92 7.33
CA PRO A 132 7.53 8.87 6.33
C PRO A 132 8.81 9.58 6.77
N CYS A 133 9.20 9.47 8.04
CA CYS A 133 10.50 9.92 8.53
C CYS A 133 10.80 9.27 9.88
N TYR A 134 12.08 9.16 10.24
CA TYR A 134 12.52 8.84 11.61
C TYR A 134 12.56 10.06 12.53
N SER A 135 12.19 11.26 12.05
CA SER A 135 12.11 12.49 12.86
C SER A 135 10.67 12.93 13.14
N ALA A 136 10.44 13.40 14.38
CA ALA A 136 9.13 13.86 14.84
C ALA A 136 8.58 15.02 14.01
N GLU A 137 9.43 16.02 13.71
CA GLU A 137 9.04 17.20 12.91
C GLU A 137 8.42 16.80 11.56
N ASN A 138 9.08 15.89 10.82
CA ASN A 138 8.62 15.48 9.50
C ASN A 138 7.36 14.63 9.57
N VAL A 139 7.28 13.69 10.52
CA VAL A 139 6.08 12.84 10.66
C VAL A 139 4.88 13.69 11.07
N ASN A 140 5.04 14.56 12.07
CA ASN A 140 3.95 15.38 12.58
C ASN A 140 3.47 16.40 11.54
N ALA A 141 4.37 17.01 10.77
CA ALA A 141 4.01 17.89 9.65
C ALA A 141 3.17 17.19 8.58
N GLN A 142 3.35 15.88 8.39
CA GLN A 142 2.72 15.12 7.32
C GLN A 142 1.44 14.39 7.75
N ARG A 143 1.36 13.96 9.01
CA ARG A 143 0.31 13.08 9.55
C ARG A 143 -0.48 13.67 10.71
N GLY A 144 0.02 14.74 11.35
CA GLY A 144 -0.59 15.39 12.51
C GLY A 144 0.21 15.19 13.80
N ASP A 145 -0.04 16.05 14.78
CA ASP A 145 0.67 16.04 16.07
C ASP A 145 0.45 14.73 16.84
N GLY A 146 1.51 14.22 17.49
CA GLY A 146 1.47 12.99 18.29
C GLY A 146 1.54 11.69 17.48
N VAL A 147 1.52 11.77 16.14
CA VAL A 147 1.60 10.59 15.28
C VAL A 147 2.98 9.95 15.36
N PHE A 148 4.05 10.75 15.43
CA PHE A 148 5.40 10.21 15.56
C PHE A 148 5.56 9.32 16.79
N GLU A 149 5.19 9.83 17.95
CA GLU A 149 5.28 9.13 19.23
C GLU A 149 4.46 7.84 19.21
N SER A 150 3.26 7.90 18.64
CA SER A 150 2.39 6.74 18.45
C SER A 150 3.00 5.71 17.49
N SER A 151 3.60 6.14 16.38
CA SER A 151 4.30 5.26 15.45
C SER A 151 5.51 4.58 16.08
N ILE A 152 6.31 5.30 16.87
CA ILE A 152 7.45 4.72 17.60
C ILE A 152 6.98 3.68 18.63
N ALA A 153 5.95 4.00 19.42
CA ALA A 153 5.41 3.06 20.39
C ALA A 153 4.83 1.80 19.72
N ALA A 154 4.13 1.95 18.60
CA ALA A 154 3.61 0.82 17.81
C ALA A 154 4.74 -0.06 17.26
N LEU A 155 5.81 0.53 16.73
CA LEU A 155 6.98 -0.21 16.23
C LEU A 155 7.70 -0.97 17.34
N GLN A 156 7.88 -0.35 18.51
CA GLN A 156 8.45 -1.03 19.69
C GLN A 156 7.59 -2.21 20.14
N HIS A 157 6.27 -2.04 20.14
CA HIS A 157 5.35 -3.12 20.45
C HIS A 157 5.45 -4.26 19.42
N LEU A 158 5.48 -3.96 18.12
CA LEU A 158 5.71 -4.96 17.08
C LEU A 158 7.05 -5.71 17.26
N ASN A 159 8.15 -5.00 17.52
CA ASN A 159 9.44 -5.64 17.80
C ASN A 159 9.39 -6.53 19.05
N SER A 160 8.62 -6.16 20.07
CA SER A 160 8.44 -7.01 21.26
C SER A 160 7.73 -8.34 20.96
N LEU A 161 6.91 -8.37 19.90
CA LEU A 161 6.26 -9.58 19.37
C LEU A 161 7.17 -10.36 18.40
N GLY A 162 8.35 -9.83 18.06
CA GLY A 162 9.33 -10.46 17.18
C GLY A 162 9.31 -9.98 15.73
N TYR A 163 8.46 -9.00 15.38
CA TYR A 163 8.50 -8.39 14.04
C TYR A 163 9.86 -7.76 13.76
N GLY A 164 10.40 -7.94 12.55
CA GLY A 164 11.73 -7.43 12.19
C GLY A 164 12.89 -8.31 12.66
N ILE A 165 12.63 -9.30 13.52
CA ILE A 165 13.64 -10.17 14.15
C ILE A 165 13.41 -11.62 13.75
N ASN A 166 12.19 -12.12 13.93
CA ASN A 166 11.78 -13.46 13.52
C ASN A 166 11.55 -13.50 12.00
N PRO A 167 12.17 -14.43 11.25
CA PRO A 167 11.94 -14.58 9.81
C PRO A 167 10.47 -14.78 9.40
N ALA A 168 9.61 -15.30 10.29
CA ALA A 168 8.17 -15.43 10.02
C ALA A 168 7.38 -14.12 10.20
N LEU A 169 7.95 -13.13 10.89
CA LEU A 169 7.30 -11.87 11.24
C LEU A 169 8.04 -10.70 10.55
N GLN A 170 7.77 -10.57 9.25
CA GLN A 170 8.37 -9.52 8.43
C GLN A 170 7.74 -8.15 8.74
N LEU A 171 8.61 -7.16 8.96
CA LEU A 171 8.25 -5.76 9.15
C LEU A 171 9.07 -4.90 8.19
N HIS A 172 8.38 -4.24 7.28
CA HIS A 172 8.97 -3.30 6.34
C HIS A 172 8.40 -1.90 6.57
N LEU A 173 9.19 -0.89 6.28
CA LEU A 173 8.79 0.51 6.38
C LEU A 173 8.67 1.13 5.00
N VAL A 174 7.74 2.06 4.84
CA VAL A 174 7.59 2.86 3.61
C VAL A 174 7.90 4.31 3.89
N TYR A 175 8.90 4.83 3.17
CA TYR A 175 9.21 6.24 3.10
C TYR A 175 8.51 6.89 1.92
N ASN A 176 7.92 8.05 2.15
CA ASN A 176 7.46 8.94 1.09
C ASN A 176 7.79 10.39 1.46
N PRO A 177 8.33 11.20 0.51
CA PRO A 177 8.85 12.51 0.82
C PRO A 177 7.77 13.50 1.27
N VAL A 178 8.14 14.44 2.14
CA VAL A 178 7.27 15.54 2.56
C VAL A 178 7.35 16.67 1.53
N GLY A 179 6.50 16.61 0.51
CA GLY A 179 6.38 17.66 -0.50
C GLY A 179 6.69 17.21 -1.93
N ALA A 180 7.03 18.18 -2.76
CA ALA A 180 7.12 18.05 -4.22
C ALA A 180 8.56 17.75 -4.71
N PHE A 181 9.20 16.74 -4.13
CA PHE A 181 10.53 16.27 -4.54
C PHE A 181 10.59 14.74 -4.61
N LEU A 182 11.66 14.21 -5.20
CA LEU A 182 11.91 12.78 -5.31
C LEU A 182 12.61 12.25 -4.06
N PRO A 183 12.34 11.00 -3.64
CA PRO A 183 13.12 10.39 -2.57
C PRO A 183 14.59 10.23 -2.97
N SER A 184 15.49 10.29 -1.99
CA SER A 184 16.88 9.85 -2.14
C SER A 184 16.96 8.35 -2.47
N PRO A 185 18.13 7.83 -2.90
CA PRO A 185 18.29 6.39 -3.16
C PRO A 185 17.86 5.52 -1.97
N GLN A 186 17.15 4.43 -2.28
CA GLN A 186 16.53 3.57 -1.26
C GLN A 186 17.56 2.95 -0.30
N ASP A 187 18.71 2.50 -0.80
CA ASP A 187 19.72 1.84 0.02
C ASP A 187 20.35 2.79 1.05
N GLU A 188 20.60 4.04 0.65
CA GLU A 188 21.11 5.09 1.54
C GLU A 188 20.08 5.44 2.62
N LEU A 189 18.82 5.69 2.21
CA LEU A 189 17.73 5.95 3.15
C LEU A 189 17.49 4.77 4.08
N GLN A 190 17.58 3.53 3.59
CA GLN A 190 17.44 2.35 4.43
C GLN A 190 18.52 2.29 5.50
N ALA A 191 19.77 2.58 5.15
CA ALA A 191 20.88 2.60 6.10
C ALA A 191 20.67 3.69 7.17
N ASP A 192 20.22 4.88 6.77
CA ASP A 192 19.88 5.96 7.69
C ASP A 192 18.72 5.56 8.61
N TYR A 193 17.62 5.05 8.07
CA TYR A 193 16.48 4.61 8.89
C TYR A 193 16.87 3.54 9.90
N LYS A 194 17.65 2.54 9.50
CA LYS A 194 18.11 1.49 10.41
C LYS A 194 18.95 2.10 11.54
N ARG A 195 19.93 2.93 11.21
CA ARG A 195 20.80 3.58 12.20
C ARG A 195 20.01 4.45 13.18
N GLU A 196 19.16 5.35 12.67
CA GLU A 196 18.46 6.34 13.49
C GLU A 196 17.39 5.69 14.37
N LEU A 197 16.60 4.75 13.82
CA LEU A 197 15.56 4.06 14.58
C LEU A 197 16.13 3.11 15.64
N GLU A 198 17.23 2.41 15.34
CA GLU A 198 17.91 1.57 16.31
C GLU A 198 18.56 2.41 17.41
N THR A 199 19.33 3.44 17.04
CA THR A 199 20.10 4.26 17.99
C THR A 199 19.21 5.02 18.97
N HIS A 200 18.10 5.60 18.48
CA HIS A 200 17.28 6.48 19.30
C HIS A 200 16.10 5.77 19.96
N PHE A 201 15.64 4.65 19.40
CA PHE A 201 14.39 4.00 19.84
C PHE A 201 14.50 2.48 20.03
N GLY A 202 15.64 1.87 19.71
CA GLY A 202 15.84 0.42 19.78
C GLY A 202 14.98 -0.37 18.78
N ILE A 203 14.57 0.27 17.67
CA ILE A 203 13.67 -0.33 16.68
C ILE A 203 14.48 -0.98 15.56
N VAL A 204 14.06 -2.19 15.16
CA VAL A 204 14.61 -2.91 14.01
C VAL A 204 13.53 -3.28 13.00
N PHE A 205 13.90 -3.37 11.72
CA PHE A 205 13.00 -3.75 10.63
C PHE A 205 13.79 -4.40 9.47
N ASN A 206 13.08 -5.11 8.59
CA ASN A 206 13.67 -5.89 7.50
C ASN A 206 14.15 -4.99 6.36
N SER A 207 13.23 -4.24 5.73
CA SER A 207 13.54 -3.38 4.58
C SER A 207 12.77 -2.05 4.56
N LEU A 208 13.34 -1.06 3.89
CA LEU A 208 12.71 0.23 3.61
C LEU A 208 12.33 0.27 2.13
N TYR A 209 11.10 0.66 1.84
CA TYR A 209 10.62 0.93 0.48
C TYR A 209 10.44 2.43 0.28
N THR A 210 11.04 3.01 -0.76
CA THR A 210 10.83 4.41 -1.10
C THR A 210 9.72 4.56 -2.13
N LEU A 211 8.81 5.48 -1.86
CA LEU A 211 7.71 5.80 -2.75
C LEU A 211 7.82 7.24 -3.23
N THR A 212 7.92 7.41 -4.55
CA THR A 212 7.73 8.71 -5.19
C THR A 212 6.26 9.08 -5.13
N ASN A 213 5.94 10.24 -4.53
CA ASN A 213 4.55 10.68 -4.42
C ASN A 213 3.92 10.85 -5.82
N LEU A 214 2.81 10.15 -6.09
CA LEU A 214 2.04 10.39 -7.31
C LEU A 214 1.08 11.56 -7.11
N PRO A 215 0.94 12.48 -8.07
CA PRO A 215 0.11 13.68 -7.96
C PRO A 215 -1.38 13.34 -8.16
N ILE A 216 -1.92 12.53 -7.25
CA ILE A 216 -3.31 12.09 -7.17
C ILE A 216 -3.85 12.33 -5.75
N GLY A 217 -5.16 12.20 -5.56
CA GLY A 217 -5.80 12.36 -4.26
C GLY A 217 -5.48 13.70 -3.58
N ARG A 218 -5.17 13.66 -2.28
CA ARG A 218 -4.87 14.89 -1.51
C ARG A 218 -3.56 15.54 -1.91
N PHE A 219 -2.57 14.77 -2.35
CA PHE A 219 -1.30 15.34 -2.80
C PHE A 219 -1.48 16.18 -4.07
N ALA A 220 -2.31 15.74 -5.02
CA ALA A 220 -2.67 16.56 -6.18
C ALA A 220 -3.35 17.88 -5.78
N ALA A 221 -4.28 17.80 -4.81
CA ALA A 221 -4.98 18.98 -4.31
C ALA A 221 -4.01 19.97 -3.65
N TYR A 222 -3.07 19.47 -2.84
CA TYR A 222 -1.99 20.26 -2.26
C TYR A 222 -1.13 20.95 -3.33
N LEU A 223 -0.69 20.21 -4.36
CA LEU A 223 0.13 20.78 -5.43
C LEU A 223 -0.61 21.86 -6.22
N ARG A 224 -1.92 21.68 -6.50
CA ARG A 224 -2.75 22.68 -7.18
C ARG A 224 -2.93 23.93 -6.34
N LEU A 225 -3.25 23.77 -5.05
CA LEU A 225 -3.43 24.90 -4.13
C LEU A 225 -2.17 25.78 -4.04
N ASN A 226 -1.00 25.16 -4.14
CA ASN A 226 0.29 25.85 -4.08
C ASN A 226 0.87 26.23 -5.45
N ASN A 227 0.13 26.05 -6.55
CA ASN A 227 0.60 26.30 -7.92
C ASN A 227 1.90 25.54 -8.30
N ARG A 228 2.09 24.32 -7.76
CA ARG A 228 3.29 23.48 -7.97
C ARG A 228 3.04 22.27 -8.87
N LEU A 229 1.80 22.03 -9.31
CA LEU A 229 1.44 20.80 -10.03
C LEU A 229 2.23 20.62 -11.33
N ASP A 230 2.31 21.66 -12.16
CA ASP A 230 2.98 21.57 -13.46
C ASP A 230 4.50 21.38 -13.32
N GLU A 231 5.12 22.08 -12.38
CA GLU A 231 6.53 21.93 -12.03
C GLU A 231 6.82 20.50 -11.52
N TYR A 232 5.97 19.98 -10.64
CA TYR A 232 6.16 18.62 -10.13
C TYR A 232 5.95 17.56 -11.23
N MET A 233 4.97 17.74 -12.10
CA MET A 233 4.79 16.88 -13.27
C MET A 233 6.02 16.93 -14.19
N GLN A 234 6.63 18.10 -14.38
CA GLN A 234 7.86 18.24 -15.16
C GLN A 234 9.01 17.45 -14.53
N LEU A 235 9.22 17.59 -13.22
CA LEU A 235 10.22 16.85 -12.46
C LEU A 235 10.07 15.33 -12.66
N LEU A 236 8.86 14.80 -12.53
CA LEU A 236 8.61 13.35 -12.69
C LEU A 236 8.93 12.86 -14.11
N ILE A 237 8.70 13.69 -15.12
CA ILE A 237 8.91 13.32 -16.54
C ILE A 237 10.39 13.39 -16.91
N GLU A 238 11.10 14.41 -16.44
CA GLU A 238 12.53 14.55 -16.62
C GLU A 238 13.30 13.46 -15.88
N SER A 239 12.77 13.01 -14.75
CA SER A 239 13.35 11.94 -13.92
C SER A 239 12.85 10.54 -14.29
N PHE A 240 12.24 10.38 -15.47
CA PHE A 240 11.76 9.08 -15.92
C PHE A 240 12.91 8.06 -15.94
N ASN A 241 12.75 6.96 -15.21
CA ASN A 241 13.74 5.90 -15.09
C ASN A 241 13.20 4.59 -15.68
N PRO A 242 13.68 4.13 -16.85
CA PRO A 242 13.22 2.89 -17.46
C PRO A 242 13.58 1.63 -16.67
N ALA A 243 14.58 1.68 -15.79
CA ALA A 243 14.96 0.53 -14.98
C ALA A 243 13.85 0.11 -13.99
N THR A 244 12.89 1.00 -13.70
CA THR A 244 11.77 0.70 -12.79
C THR A 244 10.61 -0.02 -13.48
N ILE A 245 10.62 -0.11 -14.81
CA ILE A 245 9.49 -0.66 -15.59
C ILE A 245 9.19 -2.10 -15.19
N GLU A 246 10.20 -2.95 -15.02
CA GLU A 246 9.99 -4.35 -14.62
C GLU A 246 9.39 -4.49 -13.21
N GLY A 247 9.69 -3.54 -12.31
CA GLY A 247 9.16 -3.50 -10.95
C GLY A 247 7.80 -2.81 -10.79
N LEU A 248 7.15 -2.41 -11.89
CA LEU A 248 5.84 -1.74 -11.81
C LEU A 248 4.77 -2.69 -11.28
N MET A 249 4.06 -2.27 -10.23
CA MET A 249 2.91 -3.00 -9.67
C MET A 249 1.91 -3.44 -10.74
N CYS A 250 1.63 -2.56 -11.71
CA CYS A 250 0.64 -2.80 -12.75
C CYS A 250 0.99 -3.97 -13.69
N ARG A 251 2.19 -4.56 -13.57
CA ARG A 251 2.61 -5.75 -14.35
C ARG A 251 2.17 -7.07 -13.73
N ASN A 252 2.23 -7.22 -12.40
CA ASN A 252 1.97 -8.50 -11.74
C ASN A 252 0.88 -8.42 -10.65
N THR A 253 0.34 -7.24 -10.37
CA THR A 253 -0.71 -7.04 -9.37
C THR A 253 -2.10 -7.01 -10.02
N ILE A 254 -3.09 -7.66 -9.42
CA ILE A 254 -4.52 -7.35 -9.63
C ILE A 254 -4.94 -6.48 -8.46
N SER A 255 -5.39 -5.26 -8.71
CA SER A 255 -5.96 -4.40 -7.66
C SER A 255 -7.48 -4.49 -7.67
N VAL A 256 -8.08 -4.68 -6.49
CA VAL A 256 -9.51 -4.90 -6.31
C VAL A 256 -10.10 -3.85 -5.36
N GLY A 257 -11.17 -3.20 -5.79
CA GLY A 257 -11.92 -2.23 -5.00
C GLY A 257 -12.84 -2.83 -3.95
N TRP A 258 -13.37 -1.99 -3.06
CA TRP A 258 -14.18 -2.44 -1.93
C TRP A 258 -15.57 -2.99 -2.34
N HIS A 259 -16.00 -2.81 -3.59
CA HIS A 259 -17.14 -3.54 -4.16
C HIS A 259 -16.73 -4.65 -5.14
N GLY A 260 -15.44 -4.95 -5.29
CA GLY A 260 -14.92 -5.99 -6.18
C GLY A 260 -14.53 -5.52 -7.58
N GLU A 261 -14.48 -4.21 -7.83
CA GLU A 261 -14.04 -3.62 -9.11
C GLU A 261 -12.56 -3.94 -9.39
N VAL A 262 -12.18 -4.22 -10.64
CA VAL A 262 -10.81 -4.67 -10.98
C VAL A 262 -10.01 -3.59 -11.71
N TYR A 263 -8.73 -3.49 -11.34
CA TYR A 263 -7.74 -2.55 -11.88
C TYR A 263 -6.38 -3.22 -12.03
N ASP A 264 -5.49 -2.63 -12.83
CA ASP A 264 -4.10 -3.12 -12.94
C ASP A 264 -3.28 -2.88 -11.66
N CYS A 265 -3.57 -1.82 -10.90
CA CYS A 265 -2.81 -1.42 -9.72
C CYS A 265 -3.57 -0.38 -8.89
N ASP A 266 -3.19 -0.18 -7.62
CA ASP A 266 -3.88 0.76 -6.70
C ASP A 266 -3.91 2.20 -7.25
N PHE A 267 -2.89 2.64 -7.96
CA PHE A 267 -2.91 3.98 -8.58
C PHE A 267 -3.96 4.11 -9.69
N ASN A 268 -4.13 3.07 -10.51
CA ASN A 268 -5.21 3.02 -11.51
C ASN A 268 -6.58 3.00 -10.83
N GLN A 269 -6.70 2.29 -9.70
CA GLN A 269 -7.90 2.33 -8.87
C GLN A 269 -8.21 3.75 -8.39
N GLN A 270 -7.24 4.46 -7.82
CA GLN A 270 -7.47 5.83 -7.34
C GLN A 270 -7.78 6.83 -8.46
N LEU A 271 -7.42 6.51 -9.70
CA LEU A 271 -7.78 7.26 -10.91
C LEU A 271 -9.11 6.83 -11.54
N GLY A 272 -9.77 5.79 -11.03
CA GLY A 272 -11.02 5.27 -11.58
C GLY A 272 -10.85 4.52 -12.91
N LEU A 273 -9.65 4.03 -13.21
CA LEU A 273 -9.33 3.32 -14.46
C LEU A 273 -9.70 1.84 -14.37
N GLN A 274 -10.98 1.56 -14.11
CA GLN A 274 -11.50 0.19 -13.98
C GLN A 274 -11.38 -0.55 -15.31
N TRP A 275 -11.05 -1.84 -15.23
CA TRP A 275 -11.13 -2.74 -16.39
C TRP A 275 -12.53 -2.75 -17.00
N ASN A 276 -12.58 -2.69 -18.33
CA ASN A 276 -13.83 -2.60 -19.07
C ASN A 276 -13.74 -3.39 -20.39
N ASN A 277 -14.77 -4.15 -20.72
CA ASN A 277 -14.91 -4.90 -21.98
C ASN A 277 -16.25 -4.61 -22.69
N GLY A 278 -16.73 -3.36 -22.57
CA GLY A 278 -18.09 -2.93 -22.93
C GLY A 278 -18.98 -2.74 -21.70
N GLN A 279 -18.60 -3.28 -20.55
CA GLN A 279 -19.17 -3.05 -19.23
C GLN A 279 -18.04 -3.05 -18.16
N PRO A 280 -18.26 -2.44 -16.97
CA PRO A 280 -17.33 -2.54 -15.85
C PRO A 280 -17.10 -4.00 -15.42
N ILE A 281 -15.84 -4.38 -15.20
CA ILE A 281 -15.45 -5.74 -14.79
C ILE A 281 -15.26 -5.81 -13.28
N PHE A 282 -15.81 -6.86 -12.66
CA PHE A 282 -15.57 -7.22 -11.27
C PHE A 282 -14.73 -8.49 -11.16
N LEU A 283 -14.15 -8.74 -9.99
CA LEU A 283 -13.18 -9.83 -9.79
C LEU A 283 -13.74 -11.20 -10.19
N TRP A 284 -14.97 -11.49 -9.79
CA TRP A 284 -15.65 -12.75 -10.13
C TRP A 284 -16.01 -12.91 -11.61
N ASP A 285 -15.90 -11.85 -12.43
CA ASP A 285 -16.06 -11.93 -13.88
C ASP A 285 -14.73 -12.26 -14.58
N VAL A 286 -13.61 -12.15 -13.86
CA VAL A 286 -12.27 -12.43 -14.37
C VAL A 286 -12.01 -13.92 -14.30
N ASN A 287 -11.82 -14.57 -15.45
CA ASN A 287 -11.36 -15.95 -15.49
C ASN A 287 -9.88 -16.00 -15.01
N PRO A 288 -9.57 -16.68 -13.89
CA PRO A 288 -8.21 -16.82 -13.38
C PRO A 288 -7.20 -17.32 -14.43
N ASP A 289 -7.61 -18.23 -15.32
CA ASP A 289 -6.74 -18.82 -16.33
C ASP A 289 -6.39 -17.85 -17.47
N SER A 290 -7.26 -16.87 -17.71
CA SER A 290 -7.12 -15.88 -18.80
C SER A 290 -6.15 -14.74 -18.48
N LEU A 291 -5.58 -14.71 -17.28
CA LEU A 291 -4.73 -13.63 -16.80
C LEU A 291 -3.28 -13.69 -17.31
N LYS A 292 -2.93 -14.70 -18.11
CA LYS A 292 -1.62 -14.86 -18.74
C LYS A 292 -1.56 -14.05 -20.05
N HIS A 293 -0.56 -13.16 -20.18
CA HIS A 293 -0.21 -12.43 -21.43
C HIS A 293 -1.14 -11.28 -21.89
N ARG A 294 -1.73 -10.52 -20.96
CA ARG A 294 -2.49 -9.30 -21.31
C ARG A 294 -1.62 -8.05 -21.47
#